data_AF-A0A1I1AAT0-F1
#
_entry.id   AF-A0A1I1AAT0-F1
#
_cell.length_a   1.000
_cell.length_b   1.000
_cell.length_c   1.000
_cell.angle_alpha   90.00
_cell.angle_beta   90.00
_cell.angle_gamma   90.00
#
_symmetry.space_group_name_H-M   'P 1'
#
loop_
_entity.id
_entity.type
_entity.pdbx_description
1 polymer ?
#
loop_
_entity_poly.entity_id
_entity_poly.type
_entity_poly.pdbx_seq_one_letter_code
_entity_poly.pdbx_strand_id
1 'polypeptide(L)'
;MFEPLAGPVGTWIFSLGFFAAAFSAMTANATAGGTMLSDAFGHGASAGTKAARTFSGTILAVGLAVTAVFQASPVQLIVIAQSLTVLTAPVLCFLLVFMATRADFMGRLRNRWWQVALGVVAFAVLGVFWVQLVMGLVS
;
A
#
# COMPACT_ATOMS: atom_id res chain seq x y z
N MET A 1 5.70 25.89 4.42
CA MET A 1 7.12 25.51 4.21
C MET A 1 7.70 26.06 2.90
N PHE A 2 6.92 26.19 1.82
CA PHE A 2 7.40 26.73 0.53
C PHE A 2 7.28 28.27 0.38
N GLU A 3 6.53 28.94 1.25
CA GLU A 3 6.40 30.41 1.29
C GLU A 3 7.76 31.17 1.23
N PRO A 4 8.82 30.75 1.94
CA PRO A 4 10.10 31.46 1.91
C PRO A 4 10.91 31.28 0.62
N LEU A 5 10.62 30.26 -0.20
CA LEU A 5 11.40 29.89 -1.40
C LEU A 5 10.71 30.23 -2.72
N ALA A 6 9.38 30.16 -2.77
CA ALA A 6 8.60 30.36 -4.00
C ALA A 6 7.50 31.43 -3.86
N GLY A 7 7.46 32.12 -2.72
CA GLY A 7 6.42 33.10 -2.39
C GLY A 7 5.01 32.49 -2.30
N PRO A 8 3.96 33.32 -2.35
CA PRO A 8 2.55 32.88 -2.20
C PRO A 8 2.10 31.85 -3.26
N VAL A 9 2.74 31.85 -4.43
CA VAL A 9 2.43 30.92 -5.54
C VAL A 9 2.90 29.49 -5.23
N GLY A 10 3.99 29.35 -4.45
CA GLY A 10 4.53 28.04 -4.07
C GLY A 10 3.55 27.20 -3.27
N THR A 11 2.77 27.83 -2.40
CA THR A 11 1.73 27.15 -1.61
C THR A 11 0.60 26.61 -2.48
N TRP A 12 0.19 27.34 -3.52
CA TRP A 12 -0.81 26.86 -4.49
C TRP A 12 -0.31 25.69 -5.34
N ILE A 13 0.90 25.79 -5.89
CA ILE A 13 1.49 24.72 -6.70
C ILE A 13 1.68 23.45 -5.86
N PHE A 14 2.20 23.59 -4.64
CA PHE A 14 2.37 22.46 -3.73
C PHE A 14 1.02 21.80 -3.40
N SER A 15 0.00 22.60 -3.06
CA SER A 15 -1.32 22.07 -2.70
C SER A 15 -1.97 21.32 -3.87
N LEU A 16 -1.84 21.85 -5.09
CA LEU A 16 -2.34 21.20 -6.30
C LEU A 16 -1.59 19.88 -6.59
N GLY A 17 -0.27 19.91 -6.50
CA GLY A 17 0.57 18.71 -6.68
C GLY A 17 0.29 17.64 -5.63
N PHE A 18 0.15 18.05 -4.37
CA PHE A 18 -0.21 17.15 -3.27
C PHE A 18 -1.60 16.53 -3.47
N PHE A 19 -2.59 17.33 -3.88
CA PHE A 19 -3.92 16.84 -4.21
C PHE A 19 -3.89 15.83 -5.36
N ALA A 20 -3.18 16.15 -6.45
CA ALA A 20 -3.04 15.24 -7.59
C ALA A 20 -2.37 13.92 -7.21
N ALA A 21 -1.30 13.97 -6.40
CA ALA A 21 -0.62 12.78 -5.89
C ALA A 21 -1.53 11.93 -4.99
N ALA A 22 -2.25 12.56 -4.06
CA ALA A 22 -3.18 11.87 -3.18
C ALA A 22 -4.33 11.20 -3.97
N PHE A 23 -4.91 11.90 -4.94
CA PHE A 23 -5.99 11.38 -5.78
C PHE A 23 -5.52 10.20 -6.66
N SER A 24 -4.33 10.30 -7.24
CA SER A 24 -3.72 9.22 -8.02
C SER A 24 -3.44 7.98 -7.15
N ALA A 25 -2.84 8.16 -5.97
CA ALA A 25 -2.56 7.06 -5.06
C ALA A 25 -3.85 6.40 -4.54
N MET A 26 -4.86 7.20 -4.18
CA MET A 26 -6.15 6.71 -3.70
C MET A 26 -6.85 5.83 -4.75
N THR A 27 -6.92 6.28 -6.00
CA THR A 27 -7.58 5.53 -7.09
C THR A 27 -6.84 4.24 -7.43
N ALA A 28 -5.50 4.29 -7.48
CA ALA A 28 -4.67 3.10 -7.73
C ALA A 28 -4.82 2.06 -6.61
N ASN A 29 -4.73 2.47 -5.34
CA ASN A 29 -4.82 1.58 -4.18
C ASN A 29 -6.22 0.99 -4.00
N ALA A 30 -7.27 1.78 -4.23
CA ALA A 30 -8.64 1.27 -4.15
C ALA A 30 -8.92 0.24 -5.25
N THR A 31 -8.42 0.48 -6.47
CA THR A 31 -8.57 -0.47 -7.57
C THR A 31 -7.82 -1.76 -7.30
N ALA A 32 -6.56 -1.67 -6.85
CA ALA A 32 -5.76 -2.84 -6.48
C ALA A 32 -6.37 -3.62 -5.31
N GLY A 33 -6.84 -2.93 -4.27
CA GLY A 33 -7.53 -3.57 -3.14
C GLY A 33 -8.84 -4.24 -3.56
N GLY A 34 -9.62 -3.59 -4.42
CA GLY A 34 -10.88 -4.11 -4.93
C GLY A 34 -10.70 -5.33 -5.84
N THR A 35 -9.65 -5.37 -6.66
CA THR A 35 -9.30 -6.57 -7.45
C THR A 35 -8.85 -7.72 -6.59
N MET A 36 -7.98 -7.46 -5.61
CA MET A 36 -7.53 -8.50 -4.68
C MET A 36 -8.71 -9.07 -3.88
N LEU A 37 -9.66 -8.24 -3.47
CA LEU A 37 -10.87 -8.70 -2.78
C LEU A 37 -11.79 -9.51 -3.70
N SER A 38 -11.97 -9.07 -4.95
CA SER A 38 -12.71 -9.82 -5.97
C SER A 38 -12.10 -11.20 -6.23
N ASP A 39 -10.77 -11.27 -6.32
CA ASP A 39 -10.06 -12.53 -6.49
C ASP A 39 -10.20 -13.44 -5.27
N ALA A 40 -10.07 -12.89 -4.06
CA ALA A 40 -10.24 -13.63 -2.82
C ALA A 40 -11.64 -14.25 -2.66
N PHE A 41 -12.68 -13.59 -3.17
CA PHE A 41 -14.05 -14.12 -3.21
C PHE A 41 -14.35 -14.96 -4.46
N GLY A 42 -13.37 -15.28 -5.30
CA GLY A 42 -13.54 -16.14 -6.47
C GLY A 42 -14.27 -15.49 -7.65
N HIS A 43 -14.44 -14.16 -7.65
CA HIS A 43 -15.07 -13.41 -8.74
C HIS A 43 -14.06 -12.96 -9.82
N GLY A 44 -12.78 -13.32 -9.64
CA GLY A 44 -11.68 -13.16 -10.60
C GLY A 44 -10.78 -11.95 -10.32
N ALA A 45 -9.51 -12.08 -10.73
CA ALA A 45 -8.42 -11.12 -10.52
C ALA A 45 -8.42 -9.88 -11.43
N SER A 46 -9.45 -9.68 -12.27
CA SER A 46 -9.48 -8.57 -13.23
C SER A 46 -10.19 -7.33 -12.69
N ALA A 47 -9.55 -6.17 -12.83
CA ALA A 47 -10.10 -4.85 -12.50
C ALA A 47 -11.36 -4.49 -13.29
N GLY A 48 -11.57 -5.13 -14.45
CA GLY A 48 -12.76 -4.91 -15.27
C GLY A 48 -14.01 -5.65 -14.77
N THR A 49 -13.88 -6.56 -13.80
CA THR A 49 -15.03 -7.29 -13.26
C THR A 49 -15.95 -6.36 -12.48
N LYS A 50 -17.27 -6.62 -12.55
CA LYS A 50 -18.25 -5.85 -11.79
C LYS A 50 -17.96 -5.92 -10.29
N ALA A 51 -17.54 -7.09 -9.78
CA ALA A 51 -17.16 -7.29 -8.39
C ALA A 51 -15.95 -6.41 -7.99
N ALA A 52 -14.85 -6.43 -8.75
CA ALA A 52 -13.69 -5.58 -8.46
C ALA A 52 -14.04 -4.09 -8.43
N ARG A 53 -14.88 -3.63 -9.37
CA ARG A 53 -15.33 -2.22 -9.41
C ARG A 53 -16.21 -1.85 -8.22
N THR A 54 -17.13 -2.74 -7.82
CA THR A 54 -17.95 -2.54 -6.62
C THR A 54 -17.09 -2.48 -5.37
N PHE A 55 -16.17 -3.42 -5.18
CA PHE A 55 -15.27 -3.42 -4.02
C PHE A 55 -14.36 -2.20 -3.99
N SER A 56 -13.82 -1.78 -5.14
CA SER A 56 -13.03 -0.55 -5.24
C SER A 56 -13.85 0.68 -4.81
N GLY A 57 -15.10 0.78 -5.28
CA GLY A 57 -16.03 1.82 -4.86
C GLY A 57 -16.34 1.79 -3.36
N THR A 58 -16.53 0.60 -2.80
CA THR A 58 -16.75 0.42 -1.36
C THR A 58 -15.52 0.86 -0.55
N ILE A 59 -14.30 0.53 -0.97
CA ILE A 59 -13.07 0.96 -0.32
C ILE A 59 -12.98 2.50 -0.30
N LEU A 60 -13.27 3.16 -1.42
CA LEU A 60 -13.29 4.62 -1.50
C LEU A 60 -14.36 5.23 -0.57
N ALA A 61 -15.57 4.63 -0.55
CA ALA A 61 -16.66 5.09 0.31
C ALA A 61 -16.31 4.95 1.80
N VAL A 62 -15.66 3.85 2.20
CA VAL A 62 -15.16 3.66 3.57
C VAL A 62 -14.11 4.70 3.91
N GLY A 63 -13.14 4.95 3.02
CA GLY A 63 -12.12 5.99 3.22
C GLY A 63 -12.73 7.38 3.41
N LEU A 64 -13.75 7.72 2.62
CA LEU A 64 -14.51 8.96 2.76
C LEU A 64 -15.26 9.02 4.09
N ALA A 65 -15.95 7.95 4.48
CA ALA A 65 -16.71 7.88 5.73
C ALA A 65 -15.78 8.01 6.95
N VAL A 66 -14.64 7.31 6.97
CA VAL A 66 -13.65 7.42 8.04
C VAL A 66 -13.12 8.85 8.15
N THR A 67 -12.81 9.49 7.02
CA THR A 67 -12.33 10.89 7.01
C THR A 67 -13.40 11.86 7.51
N ALA A 68 -14.67 11.63 7.16
CA ALA A 68 -15.77 12.48 7.62
C ALA A 68 -16.02 12.35 9.14
N VAL A 69 -15.93 11.14 9.68
CA VAL A 69 -16.18 10.87 11.11
C VAL A 69 -14.98 11.24 11.98
N PHE A 70 -13.78 10.87 11.56
CA PHE A 70 -12.55 11.18 12.28
C PHE A 70 -12.01 12.55 11.82
N GLN A 71 -12.52 13.60 12.44
CA GLN A 71 -11.98 14.96 12.36
C GLN A 71 -10.72 15.15 13.23
N ALA A 72 -10.23 14.08 13.85
CA ALA A 72 -8.96 14.05 14.57
C ALA A 72 -7.79 14.41 13.63
N SER A 73 -6.60 14.67 14.20
CA SER A 73 -5.40 15.04 13.44
C SER A 73 -5.21 14.13 12.21
N PRO A 74 -5.31 14.67 10.97
CA PRO A 74 -5.16 13.88 9.74
C PRO A 74 -3.85 13.09 9.70
N VAL A 75 -2.82 13.62 10.36
CA VAL A 75 -1.52 12.97 10.51
C VAL A 75 -1.64 11.65 11.26
N GLN A 76 -2.45 11.57 12.32
CA GLN A 76 -2.62 10.32 13.08
C GLN A 76 -3.30 9.24 12.24
N LEU A 77 -4.33 9.59 11.46
CA LEU A 77 -4.98 8.67 10.51
C LEU A 77 -3.97 8.12 9.49
N ILE A 78 -3.11 8.99 8.94
CA ILE A 78 -2.05 8.59 8.01
C ILE A 78 -1.06 7.65 8.70
N VAL A 79 -0.59 7.99 9.90
CA VAL A 79 0.35 7.14 10.66
C VAL A 79 -0.24 5.76 10.94
N ILE A 80 -1.50 5.68 11.37
CA ILE A 80 -2.18 4.39 11.61
C ILE A 80 -2.30 3.59 10.30
N ALA A 81 -2.75 4.23 9.21
CA ALA A 81 -2.88 3.56 7.92
C ALA A 81 -1.54 3.02 7.39
N GLN A 82 -0.46 3.80 7.52
CA GLN A 82 0.88 3.35 7.13
C GLN A 82 1.42 2.25 8.03
N SER A 83 1.12 2.30 9.33
CA SER A 83 1.48 1.26 10.29
C SER A 83 0.87 -0.09 9.92
N LEU A 84 -0.41 -0.12 9.50
CA LEU A 84 -1.06 -1.34 9.01
C LEU A 84 -0.41 -1.90 7.74
N THR A 85 0.03 -1.03 6.84
CA THR A 85 0.77 -1.44 5.62
C THR A 85 2.11 -2.07 5.97
N VAL A 86 2.90 -1.42 6.84
CA VAL A 86 4.17 -1.98 7.33
C VAL A 86 3.92 -3.30 8.06
N LEU A 87 2.84 -3.40 8.83
CA LEU A 87 2.47 -4.62 9.53
C LEU A 87 2.23 -5.80 8.57
N THR A 88 1.60 -5.55 7.42
CA THR A 88 1.24 -6.57 6.43
C THR A 88 2.41 -6.95 5.50
N ALA A 89 3.33 -6.00 5.27
CA ALA A 89 4.44 -6.14 4.33
C ALA A 89 5.33 -7.39 4.49
N PRO A 90 5.75 -7.84 5.69
CA PRO A 90 6.61 -9.04 5.81
C PRO A 90 5.90 -10.32 5.38
N VAL A 91 4.59 -10.43 5.62
CA VAL A 91 3.80 -11.59 5.19
C VAL A 91 3.77 -11.66 3.67
N LEU A 92 3.52 -10.53 3.01
CA LEU A 92 3.55 -10.42 1.55
C LEU A 92 4.95 -10.71 0.98
N CYS A 93 6.00 -10.16 1.60
CA CYS A 93 7.38 -10.39 1.19
C CYS A 93 7.75 -11.89 1.26
N PHE A 94 7.41 -12.55 2.37
CA PHE A 94 7.63 -13.98 2.53
C PHE A 94 6.91 -14.79 1.44
N LEU A 95 5.62 -14.52 1.22
CA LEU A 95 4.83 -15.22 0.21
C LEU A 95 5.39 -15.03 -1.21
N LEU A 96 5.79 -13.81 -1.56
CA LEU A 96 6.37 -13.50 -2.86
C LEU A 96 7.69 -14.24 -3.08
N VAL A 97 8.60 -14.21 -2.12
CA VAL A 97 9.90 -14.91 -2.22
C VAL A 97 9.69 -16.43 -2.26
N PHE A 98 8.77 -16.95 -1.44
CA PHE A 98 8.44 -18.37 -1.40
C PHE A 98 7.85 -18.86 -2.73
N MET A 99 6.85 -18.16 -3.26
CA MET A 99 6.21 -18.51 -4.54
C MET A 99 7.19 -18.37 -5.71
N ALA A 100 8.01 -17.31 -5.75
CA ALA A 100 8.99 -17.09 -6.80
C ALA A 100 10.12 -18.15 -6.82
N THR A 101 10.32 -18.86 -5.71
CA THR A 101 11.29 -19.95 -5.60
C THR A 101 10.71 -21.29 -6.07
N ARG A 102 9.37 -21.42 -6.16
CA ARG A 102 8.72 -22.67 -6.59
C ARG A 102 8.62 -22.76 -8.11
N ALA A 103 9.11 -23.87 -8.65
CA ALA A 103 9.00 -24.18 -10.08
C ALA A 103 7.54 -24.40 -10.52
N ASP A 104 6.67 -24.85 -9.62
CA ASP A 104 5.24 -25.10 -9.92
C ASP A 104 4.48 -23.81 -10.29
N PHE A 105 4.88 -22.67 -9.70
CA PHE A 105 4.24 -21.38 -9.97
C PHE A 105 4.98 -20.56 -11.04
N MET A 106 6.31 -20.57 -11.02
CA MET A 106 7.13 -19.72 -11.90
C MET A 106 7.64 -20.44 -13.16
N GLY A 107 7.53 -21.76 -13.22
CA GLY A 107 8.05 -22.58 -14.33
C GLY A 107 9.51 -22.27 -14.64
N ARG A 108 9.78 -21.85 -15.88
CA ARG A 108 11.12 -21.48 -16.37
C ARG A 108 11.64 -20.13 -15.86
N LEU A 109 10.77 -19.30 -15.26
CA LEU A 109 11.10 -17.99 -14.71
C LEU A 109 11.41 -18.05 -13.20
N ARG A 110 11.74 -19.24 -12.68
CA ARG A 110 12.12 -19.41 -11.27
C ARG A 110 13.29 -18.51 -10.91
N ASN A 111 13.21 -17.93 -9.71
CA ASN A 111 14.29 -17.10 -9.19
C ASN A 111 15.61 -17.87 -9.14
N ARG A 112 16.66 -17.24 -9.64
CA ARG A 112 18.04 -17.71 -9.48
C ARG A 112 18.50 -17.49 -8.04
N TRP A 113 19.55 -18.19 -7.64
CA TRP A 113 20.09 -18.11 -6.27
C TRP A 113 20.39 -16.66 -5.81
N TRP A 114 20.84 -15.78 -6.70
CA TRP A 114 21.10 -14.37 -6.38
C TRP A 114 19.81 -13.56 -6.16
N GLN A 115 18.73 -13.87 -6.89
CA GLN A 115 17.41 -13.22 -6.71
C GLN A 115 16.78 -13.65 -5.39
N VAL A 116 16.96 -14.92 -5.01
CA VAL A 116 16.56 -15.42 -3.69
C VAL A 116 17.37 -14.72 -2.59
N ALA A 117 18.68 -14.56 -2.75
CA ALA A 117 19.52 -13.85 -1.79
C ALA A 117 19.07 -12.40 -1.59
N LEU A 118 18.76 -11.67 -2.66
CA LEU A 118 18.17 -10.33 -2.57
C LEU A 118 16.81 -10.33 -1.86
N GLY A 119 15.97 -11.34 -2.12
CA GLY A 119 14.70 -11.52 -1.43
C GLY A 119 14.86 -11.73 0.07
N VAL A 120 15.86 -12.52 0.49
CA VAL A 120 16.18 -12.73 1.92
C VAL A 120 16.69 -11.45 2.57
N VAL A 121 17.56 -10.70 1.89
CA VAL A 121 18.03 -9.39 2.38
C VAL A 121 16.86 -8.42 2.52
N ALA A 122 15.97 -8.35 1.54
CA ALA A 122 14.76 -7.52 1.61
C ALA A 122 13.89 -7.95 2.81
N PHE A 123 13.66 -9.25 2.99
CA PHE A 123 12.92 -9.77 4.13
C PHE A 123 13.55 -9.40 5.48
N ALA A 124 14.87 -9.49 5.61
CA ALA A 124 15.59 -9.07 6.81
C ALA A 124 15.43 -7.57 7.10
N VAL A 125 15.57 -6.72 6.07
CA VAL A 125 15.38 -5.26 6.19
C VAL A 125 13.94 -4.93 6.59
N LEU A 126 12.95 -5.56 5.95
CA LEU A 126 11.55 -5.43 6.34
C LEU A 126 11.30 -5.86 7.78
N GLY A 127 11.94 -6.94 8.23
CA GLY A 127 11.88 -7.40 9.62
C GLY A 127 12.38 -6.34 10.61
N VAL A 128 13.47 -5.64 10.29
CA VAL A 128 13.98 -4.53 11.13
C VAL A 128 12.96 -3.41 11.24
N PHE A 129 12.39 -2.95 10.12
CA PHE A 129 11.34 -1.91 10.13
C PHE A 129 10.10 -2.35 10.90
N TRP A 130 9.73 -3.62 10.79
CA TRP A 130 8.61 -4.18 11.53
C TRP A 130 8.84 -4.17 13.04
N VAL A 131 10.03 -4.59 13.49
CA VAL A 131 10.43 -4.55 14.89
C VAL A 131 10.47 -3.10 15.41
N GLN A 132 10.98 -2.16 14.61
CA GLN A 132 10.95 -0.73 14.96
C GLN A 132 9.53 -0.20 15.15
N LEU A 133 8.61 -0.56 14.24
CA LEU A 133 7.20 -0.17 14.35
C LEU A 133 6.56 -0.72 15.64
N VAL A 134 6.78 -2.00 15.94
CA VAL A 134 6.23 -2.62 17.14
C VAL A 134 6.81 -1.97 18.40
N MET A 135 8.12 -1.74 18.45
CA MET A 135 8.74 -1.05 19.59
C MET A 135 8.19 0.37 19.76
N GLY A 136 8.03 1.13 18.66
CA GLY A 136 7.47 2.48 18.69
C GLY A 136 5.97 2.55 19.03
N LEU A 137 5.24 1.44 18.92
CA LEU A 137 3.85 1.33 19.38
C LEU A 137 3.74 0.97 20.88
N VAL A 138 4.78 0.36 21.46
CA VAL A 138 4.81 -0.09 22.86
C VAL A 138 5.47 0.95 23.80
N SER A 139 6.34 1.81 23.28
CA SER A 139 6.99 2.92 24.00
C SER A 139 6.13 4.18 24.05
#